data_AF-A0A1F5NVL4-F1
#
_entry.id   AF-A0A1F5NVL4-F1
#
_cell.length_a   1.000
_cell.length_b   1.000
_cell.length_c   1.000
_cell.angle_alpha   90.00
_cell.angle_beta   90.00
_cell.angle_gamma   90.00
#
_symmetry.space_group_name_H-M   'P 1'
#
loop_
_entity.id
_entity.type
_entity.pdbx_description
1 polymer ?
#
loop_
_entity_poly.entity_id
_entity_poly.type
_entity_poly.pdbx_seq_one_letter_code
_entity_poly.pdbx_strand_id
1 'polypeptide(L)'
;MLAIFILTTSLVAGLGLAIYVLNSQAVSKNQIVATNLAREGIEVIRMFRDSNWLLAEPDPASPDPDLTDDLQSCPDLGGTPCYPKVYDAPFRDLNPASYPAFADANYRLNFNPTTRVWSTDTSDDYSLYLQADKSYSHAQNGQSVFARQVKLSFAPITDGSCSAVCNNRTLIVKSIVAWRGKNCTEFSTGDLESLSTSCKILVEEHLANWKDYK
;
A
#
# COMPACT_ATOMS: atom_id res chain seq x y z
N MET A 1 52.56 -22.40 -25.08
CA MET A 1 51.53 -21.38 -25.39
C MET A 1 50.11 -21.87 -25.21
N LEU A 2 49.74 -23.09 -25.64
CA LEU A 2 48.40 -23.67 -25.44
C LEU A 2 47.91 -23.67 -23.98
N ALA A 3 48.76 -24.03 -23.02
CA ALA A 3 48.39 -24.04 -21.60
C ALA A 3 47.99 -22.64 -21.07
N ILE A 4 48.73 -21.59 -21.47
CA ILE A 4 48.43 -20.21 -21.08
C ILE A 4 47.11 -19.78 -21.71
N PHE A 5 46.87 -20.13 -22.98
CA PHE A 5 45.61 -19.83 -23.66
C PHE A 5 44.41 -20.45 -22.94
N ILE A 6 44.49 -21.74 -22.60
CA ILE A 6 43.42 -22.47 -21.86
C ILE A 6 43.20 -21.86 -20.47
N LEU A 7 44.26 -21.45 -19.76
CA LEU A 7 44.13 -20.79 -18.47
C LEU A 7 43.50 -19.40 -18.60
N THR A 8 43.87 -18.63 -19.62
CA THR A 8 43.29 -17.29 -19.83
C THR A 8 41.82 -17.35 -20.24
N THR A 9 41.42 -18.30 -21.09
CA THR A 9 40.02 -18.43 -21.52
C THR A 9 39.13 -18.93 -20.38
N SER A 10 39.59 -19.89 -19.58
CA SER A 10 38.85 -20.36 -18.40
C SER A 10 38.71 -19.28 -17.34
N LEU A 11 39.76 -18.48 -17.11
CA LEU A 11 39.72 -17.35 -16.18
C LEU A 11 38.71 -16.28 -16.63
N VAL A 12 38.76 -15.86 -17.89
CA VAL A 12 37.83 -14.84 -18.44
C VAL A 12 36.39 -15.33 -18.40
N ALA A 13 36.13 -16.58 -18.76
CA ALA A 13 34.79 -17.17 -18.69
C ALA A 13 34.27 -17.23 -17.25
N GLY A 14 35.11 -17.64 -16.29
CA GLY A 14 34.77 -17.69 -14.88
C GLY A 14 34.44 -16.32 -14.28
N LEU A 15 35.26 -15.30 -14.59
CA LEU A 15 35.02 -13.92 -14.18
C LEU A 15 33.72 -13.36 -14.77
N GLY A 16 33.45 -13.62 -16.05
CA GLY A 16 32.21 -13.20 -16.70
C GLY A 16 30.97 -13.76 -16.01
N LEU A 17 30.99 -15.07 -15.69
CA LEU A 17 29.90 -15.71 -14.96
C LEU A 17 29.75 -15.15 -13.54
N ALA A 18 30.85 -14.94 -12.81
CA ALA A 18 30.81 -14.40 -11.46
C ALA A 18 30.17 -13.00 -11.43
N ILE A 19 30.56 -12.12 -12.36
CA ILE A 19 29.97 -10.78 -12.51
C ILE A 19 28.47 -10.88 -12.84
N TYR A 20 28.10 -11.80 -13.72
CA TYR A 20 26.69 -12.03 -14.06
C TYR A 20 25.86 -12.46 -12.84
N VAL A 21 26.36 -13.43 -12.06
CA VAL A 21 25.69 -13.93 -10.85
C VAL A 21 25.54 -12.83 -9.80
N LEU A 22 26.57 -12.02 -9.57
CA LEU A 22 26.53 -10.91 -8.62
C LEU A 22 25.49 -9.85 -9.01
N ASN A 23 25.40 -9.52 -10.31
CA ASN A 23 24.39 -8.59 -10.80
C ASN A 23 22.96 -9.15 -10.65
N SER A 24 22.77 -10.45 -10.93
CA SER A 24 21.49 -11.11 -10.77
C SER A 24 21.02 -11.15 -9.31
N GLN A 25 21.94 -11.43 -8.36
CA GLN A 25 21.62 -11.41 -6.93
C GLN A 25 21.10 -10.06 -6.45
N ALA A 26 21.68 -8.95 -6.92
CA ALA A 26 21.24 -7.61 -6.53
C ALA A 26 19.79 -7.33 -6.96
N VAL A 27 19.41 -7.78 -8.16
CA VAL A 27 18.03 -7.65 -8.66
C VAL A 27 17.06 -8.49 -7.83
N SER A 28 17.39 -9.76 -7.59
CA SER A 28 16.55 -10.66 -6.78
C SER A 28 16.36 -10.15 -5.36
N LYS A 29 17.42 -9.61 -4.74
CA LYS A 29 17.34 -9.00 -3.41
C LYS A 29 16.33 -7.84 -3.40
N ASN A 30 16.42 -6.93 -4.35
CA ASN A 30 15.51 -5.79 -4.42
C ASN A 30 14.08 -6.23 -4.69
N GLN A 31 13.87 -7.22 -5.55
CA GLN A 31 12.54 -7.76 -5.83
C GLN A 31 11.89 -8.36 -4.58
N ILE A 32 12.65 -9.10 -3.75
CA ILE A 32 12.15 -9.66 -2.49
C ILE A 32 11.78 -8.53 -1.51
N VAL A 33 12.64 -7.52 -1.35
CA VAL A 33 12.34 -6.38 -0.47
C VAL A 33 11.11 -5.62 -0.97
N ALA A 34 11.04 -5.32 -2.27
CA ALA A 34 9.91 -4.64 -2.89
C ALA A 34 8.59 -5.41 -2.71
N THR A 35 8.62 -6.74 -2.85
CA THR A 35 7.45 -7.59 -2.63
C THR A 35 6.97 -7.51 -1.17
N ASN A 36 7.88 -7.54 -0.20
CA ASN A 36 7.52 -7.42 1.20
C ASN A 36 6.98 -6.02 1.56
N LEU A 37 7.60 -4.96 1.02
CA LEU A 37 7.10 -3.59 1.18
C LEU A 37 5.72 -3.38 0.54
N ALA A 38 5.47 -4.03 -0.60
CA ALA A 38 4.18 -3.96 -1.28
C ALA A 38 3.09 -4.66 -0.44
N ARG A 39 3.40 -5.85 0.09
CA ARG A 39 2.51 -6.57 1.01
C ARG A 39 2.23 -5.76 2.28
N GLU A 40 3.26 -5.21 2.91
CA GLU A 40 3.10 -4.31 4.07
C GLU A 40 2.14 -3.17 3.76
N GLY A 41 2.24 -2.56 2.57
CA GLY A 41 1.33 -1.48 2.18
C GLY A 41 -0.14 -1.88 2.17
N ILE A 42 -0.46 -3.11 1.75
CA ILE A 42 -1.82 -3.64 1.78
C ILE A 42 -2.27 -3.93 3.21
N GLU A 43 -1.42 -4.54 4.04
CA GLU A 43 -1.75 -4.83 5.43
C GLU A 43 -2.04 -3.56 6.23
N VAL A 44 -1.33 -2.46 5.94
CA VAL A 44 -1.59 -1.15 6.56
C VAL A 44 -2.98 -0.63 6.17
N ILE A 45 -3.39 -0.74 4.90
CA ILE A 45 -4.74 -0.33 4.48
C ILE A 45 -5.82 -1.23 5.11
N ARG A 46 -5.59 -2.55 5.20
CA ARG A 46 -6.48 -3.46 5.94
C ARG A 46 -6.60 -3.05 7.41
N MET A 47 -5.48 -2.75 8.07
CA MET A 47 -5.47 -2.27 9.45
C MET A 47 -6.28 -0.99 9.61
N PHE A 48 -6.15 -0.02 8.70
CA PHE A 48 -6.94 1.21 8.72
C PHE A 48 -8.44 0.93 8.54
N ARG A 49 -8.81 0.07 7.60
CA ARG A 49 -10.19 -0.38 7.40
C ARG A 49 -10.75 -1.00 8.69
N ASP A 50 -10.01 -1.94 9.28
CA ASP A 50 -10.47 -2.69 10.45
C ASP A 50 -10.55 -1.79 11.69
N SER A 51 -9.65 -0.81 11.82
CA SER A 51 -9.66 0.18 12.91
C SER A 51 -10.84 1.15 12.80
N ASN A 52 -11.13 1.65 11.58
CA ASN A 52 -12.28 2.51 11.33
C ASN A 52 -13.60 1.81 11.63
N TRP A 53 -13.66 0.48 11.47
CA TRP A 53 -14.83 -0.31 11.84
C TRP A 53 -15.07 -0.36 13.35
N LEU A 54 -14.03 -0.62 14.15
CA LEU A 54 -14.14 -0.74 15.61
C LEU A 54 -14.53 0.59 16.29
N LEU A 55 -14.19 1.72 15.67
CA LEU A 55 -14.53 3.05 16.19
C LEU A 55 -15.98 3.46 15.95
N ALA A 56 -16.73 2.72 15.13
CA ALA A 56 -18.15 2.96 14.87
C ALA A 56 -19.09 2.31 15.92
N GLU A 57 -18.56 1.82 17.05
CA GLU A 57 -19.41 1.37 18.15
C GLU A 57 -19.97 2.58 18.93
N PRO A 58 -21.29 2.62 19.20
CA PRO A 58 -21.93 3.78 19.79
C PRO A 58 -21.43 4.06 21.21
N ASP A 59 -21.08 5.31 21.50
CA ASP A 59 -20.84 5.79 22.87
C ASP A 59 -22.16 5.76 23.65
N PRO A 60 -22.30 4.92 24.69
CA PRO A 60 -23.53 4.85 25.49
C PRO A 60 -23.81 6.12 26.31
N ALA A 61 -22.88 7.09 26.36
CA ALA A 61 -23.03 8.37 27.06
C ALA A 61 -23.41 9.55 26.15
N SER A 62 -23.51 9.34 24.83
CA SER A 62 -23.91 10.37 23.87
C SER A 62 -25.42 10.70 24.00
N PRO A 63 -25.80 11.96 24.29
CA PRO A 63 -27.21 12.39 24.37
C PRO A 63 -27.80 12.77 23.01
N ASP A 64 -27.09 12.55 21.90
CA ASP A 64 -27.53 12.91 20.56
C ASP A 64 -28.28 11.73 19.89
N PRO A 65 -29.60 11.85 19.66
CA PRO A 65 -30.42 10.79 19.08
C PRO A 65 -30.15 10.56 17.58
N ASP A 66 -29.42 11.46 16.90
CA ASP A 66 -29.00 11.28 15.50
C ASP A 66 -27.59 10.67 15.37
N LEU A 67 -26.89 10.40 16.48
CA LEU A 67 -25.61 9.68 16.53
C LEU A 67 -25.83 8.15 16.51
N THR A 68 -26.68 7.71 15.59
CA THR A 68 -26.89 6.30 15.26
C THR A 68 -26.02 5.89 14.09
N ASP A 69 -24.71 6.20 14.10
CA ASP A 69 -23.74 5.53 13.23
C ASP A 69 -23.41 4.12 13.75
N ASP A 70 -24.43 3.47 14.30
CA ASP A 70 -24.44 2.07 14.68
C ASP A 70 -24.35 1.23 13.39
N LEU A 71 -23.74 0.05 13.46
CA LEU A 71 -23.92 -0.99 12.45
C LEU A 71 -25.41 -1.24 12.13
N GLN A 72 -26.32 -0.85 13.03
CA GLN A 72 -27.78 -0.90 12.86
C GLN A 72 -28.38 0.20 11.98
N SER A 73 -27.64 1.27 11.66
CA SER A 73 -28.07 2.30 10.67
C SER A 73 -28.16 1.75 9.25
N CYS A 74 -27.77 0.49 9.09
CA CYS A 74 -27.81 -0.26 7.88
C CYS A 74 -29.01 -1.21 7.88
N PRO A 75 -30.20 -0.74 7.47
CA PRO A 75 -31.36 -1.61 7.38
C PRO A 75 -31.03 -2.78 6.45
N ASP A 76 -31.36 -3.99 6.90
CA ASP A 76 -31.17 -5.23 6.14
C ASP A 76 -31.99 -5.10 4.84
N LEU A 77 -31.34 -4.77 3.73
CA LEU A 77 -31.98 -4.56 2.42
C LEU A 77 -32.27 -5.92 1.77
N GLY A 78 -33.02 -6.78 2.45
CA GLY A 78 -33.43 -8.08 1.91
C GLY A 78 -32.26 -9.03 1.63
N GLY A 79 -31.23 -9.04 2.48
CA GLY A 79 -30.03 -9.86 2.30
C GLY A 79 -28.93 -9.19 1.49
N THR A 80 -29.11 -7.95 1.03
CA THR A 80 -28.04 -7.10 0.52
C THR A 80 -27.39 -6.40 1.71
N PRO A 81 -26.07 -6.55 1.91
CA PRO A 81 -25.41 -5.91 3.05
C PRO A 81 -25.53 -4.39 2.90
N CYS A 82 -25.61 -3.68 4.01
CA CYS A 82 -25.44 -2.23 4.06
C CYS A 82 -24.16 -1.92 4.85
N TYR A 83 -23.54 -0.79 4.53
CA TYR A 83 -22.18 -0.43 4.91
C TYR A 83 -22.25 0.91 5.66
N PRO A 84 -21.90 0.95 6.95
CA PRO A 84 -21.69 2.23 7.61
C PRO A 84 -20.56 2.98 6.91
N LYS A 85 -20.56 4.30 7.05
CA LYS A 85 -19.70 5.28 6.36
C LYS A 85 -18.22 5.20 6.78
N VAL A 86 -17.63 4.00 6.80
CA VAL A 86 -16.21 3.71 7.06
C VAL A 86 -15.28 4.51 6.14
N TYR A 87 -15.82 5.01 5.02
CA TYR A 87 -15.08 5.68 3.95
C TYR A 87 -15.53 7.12 3.64
N ASP A 88 -16.68 7.61 4.16
CA ASP A 88 -17.35 8.83 3.63
C ASP A 88 -17.51 9.99 4.60
N ALA A 89 -16.88 9.97 5.78
CA ALA A 89 -16.88 11.14 6.66
C ALA A 89 -15.54 11.35 7.37
N PRO A 90 -15.06 12.60 7.48
CA PRO A 90 -14.06 12.95 8.48
C PRO A 90 -14.77 12.96 9.84
N PHE A 91 -14.84 11.82 10.56
CA PHE A 91 -15.53 11.85 11.84
C PHE A 91 -14.80 12.68 12.88
N ARG A 92 -15.58 13.56 13.52
CA ARG A 92 -15.18 14.46 14.60
C ARG A 92 -14.62 13.67 15.77
N ASP A 93 -13.42 14.07 16.16
CA ASP A 93 -12.91 14.14 17.54
C ASP A 93 -13.55 13.21 18.58
N LEU A 94 -13.15 11.94 18.55
CA LEU A 94 -12.84 11.19 19.77
C LEU A 94 -11.44 10.58 19.59
N ASN A 95 -10.45 11.47 19.51
CA ASN A 95 -8.99 11.27 19.47
C ASN A 95 -8.50 9.80 19.62
N PRO A 96 -8.07 9.20 18.49
CA PRO A 96 -6.64 9.11 18.20
C PRO A 96 -6.35 9.75 16.84
N ALA A 97 -5.60 10.85 16.85
CA ALA A 97 -5.36 11.69 15.68
C ALA A 97 -4.97 10.91 14.39
N SER A 98 -5.87 11.00 13.41
CA SER A 98 -5.70 10.84 11.95
C SER A 98 -5.65 9.44 11.33
N TYR A 99 -6.77 8.72 11.38
CA TYR A 99 -7.10 7.77 10.30
C TYR A 99 -7.75 8.52 9.13
N PRO A 100 -7.29 8.34 7.87
CA PRO A 100 -7.76 9.11 6.72
C PRO A 100 -9.16 8.66 6.26
N ALA A 101 -10.00 9.61 5.85
CA ALA A 101 -11.09 9.30 4.94
C ALA A 101 -10.47 8.91 3.58
N PHE A 102 -10.74 7.69 3.11
CA PHE A 102 -10.19 7.23 1.84
C PHE A 102 -11.00 7.77 0.66
N ALA A 103 -10.32 8.36 -0.30
CA ALA A 103 -10.88 8.79 -1.57
C ALA A 103 -10.19 8.05 -2.73
N ASP A 104 -10.75 8.16 -3.94
CA ASP A 104 -10.09 7.75 -5.18
C ASP A 104 -8.82 8.61 -5.38
N ALA A 105 -7.68 8.14 -4.87
CA ALA A 105 -6.44 8.92 -4.80
C ALA A 105 -5.19 8.04 -4.63
N ASN A 106 -4.04 8.68 -4.83
CA ASN A 106 -2.73 8.10 -4.53
C ASN A 106 -2.27 8.57 -3.15
N TYR A 107 -1.77 7.63 -2.37
CA TYR A 107 -1.30 7.85 -1.01
C TYR A 107 0.13 7.35 -0.83
N ARG A 108 0.86 8.01 0.06
CA ARG A 108 2.04 7.46 0.71
C ARG A 108 1.71 6.99 2.12
N LEU A 109 2.43 5.97 2.57
CA LEU A 109 2.27 5.39 3.90
C LEU A 109 3.48 5.74 4.76
N ASN A 110 3.23 6.50 5.82
CA ASN A 110 4.26 6.94 6.76
C ASN A 110 4.15 6.15 8.06
N PHE A 111 5.23 5.45 8.41
CA PHE A 111 5.37 4.84 9.72
C PHE A 111 6.15 5.77 10.66
N ASN A 112 5.57 6.08 11.81
CA ASN A 112 6.28 6.78 12.88
C ASN A 112 6.88 5.74 13.84
N PRO A 113 8.22 5.57 13.91
CA PRO A 113 8.84 4.55 14.75
C PRO A 113 8.73 4.84 16.26
N THR A 114 8.54 6.11 16.64
CA THR A 114 8.41 6.52 18.05
C THR A 114 7.02 6.19 18.59
N THR A 115 5.97 6.55 17.85
CA THR A 115 4.58 6.28 18.26
C THR A 115 4.09 4.91 17.81
N ARG A 116 4.79 4.25 16.88
CA ARG A 116 4.40 2.99 16.22
C ARG A 116 3.08 3.09 15.47
N VAL A 117 2.76 4.27 14.97
CA VAL A 117 1.51 4.56 14.26
C VAL A 117 1.78 4.74 12.76
N TRP A 118 0.89 4.18 11.96
CA TRP A 118 0.82 4.43 10.53
C TRP A 118 -0.08 5.63 10.25
N SER A 119 0.35 6.45 9.29
CA SER A 119 -0.45 7.56 8.75
C SER A 119 -0.32 7.59 7.23
N THR A 120 -1.22 8.30 6.57
CA THR A 120 -1.17 8.51 5.12
C THR A 120 -1.13 9.98 4.77
N ASP A 121 -0.64 10.29 3.58
CA ASP A 121 -0.87 11.58 2.94
C ASP A 121 -0.78 11.45 1.41
N THR A 122 -1.04 12.53 0.69
CA THR A 122 -1.25 12.55 -0.77
C THR A 122 -0.14 13.23 -1.55
N SER A 123 1.08 13.27 -1.02
CA SER A 123 2.23 13.82 -1.74
C SER A 123 2.66 12.93 -2.91
N ASP A 124 3.18 13.58 -3.94
CA ASP A 124 3.67 12.93 -5.16
C ASP A 124 5.12 12.39 -5.03
N ASP A 125 5.81 12.64 -3.91
CA ASP A 125 7.07 11.97 -3.59
C ASP A 125 6.86 10.66 -2.81
N TYR A 126 7.04 9.55 -3.54
CA TYR A 126 6.91 8.19 -3.03
C TYR A 126 8.23 7.58 -2.56
N SER A 127 9.33 8.34 -2.53
CA SER A 127 10.66 7.84 -2.18
C SER A 127 10.72 7.30 -0.75
N LEU A 128 11.22 6.09 -0.59
CA LEU A 128 11.50 5.45 0.69
C LEU A 128 13.01 5.44 0.96
N TYR A 129 13.39 6.02 2.09
CA TYR A 129 14.76 6.11 2.58
C TYR A 129 14.94 5.15 3.74
N LEU A 130 16.00 4.34 3.67
CA LEU A 130 16.39 3.45 4.76
C LEU A 130 16.94 4.29 5.91
N GLN A 131 16.35 4.16 7.09
CA GLN A 131 16.74 4.88 8.28
C GLN A 131 17.77 4.10 9.10
N ALA A 132 18.37 4.76 10.11
CA ALA A 132 19.37 4.15 10.97
C ALA A 132 18.84 2.92 11.74
N ASP A 133 17.55 2.95 12.10
CA ASP A 133 16.80 1.87 12.78
C ASP A 133 16.37 0.73 11.84
N LYS A 134 16.80 0.77 10.57
CA LYS A 134 16.46 -0.18 9.50
C LYS A 134 15.00 -0.13 9.02
N SER A 135 14.21 0.85 9.46
CA SER A 135 12.90 1.13 8.89
C SER A 135 13.02 1.88 7.56
N TYR A 136 11.96 1.83 6.76
CA TYR A 136 11.81 2.70 5.60
C TYR A 136 10.88 3.85 5.95
N SER A 137 11.29 5.08 5.63
CA SER A 137 10.47 6.27 5.82
C SER A 137 10.61 7.23 4.64
N HIS A 138 9.72 8.20 4.55
CA HIS A 138 9.79 9.27 3.56
C HIS A 138 10.73 10.43 3.97
N ALA A 139 11.35 10.35 5.16
CA ALA A 139 12.34 11.34 5.59
C ALA A 139 13.66 11.13 4.84
N GLN A 140 14.12 12.18 4.17
CA GLN A 140 15.31 12.14 3.32
C GLN A 140 16.54 11.66 4.11
N ASN A 141 17.14 10.56 3.67
CA ASN A 141 18.38 10.00 4.23
C ASN A 141 19.25 9.41 3.10
N GLY A 142 20.00 10.28 2.43
CA GLY A 142 20.85 9.90 1.31
C GLY A 142 20.05 9.55 0.05
N GLN A 143 20.50 8.51 -0.67
CA GLN A 143 19.87 8.08 -1.91
C GLN A 143 18.81 7.02 -1.64
N SER A 144 17.55 7.31 -1.99
CA SER A 144 16.47 6.33 -1.94
C SER A 144 16.68 5.23 -2.98
N VAL A 145 16.44 3.98 -2.56
CA VAL A 145 16.52 2.77 -3.39
C VAL A 145 15.14 2.29 -3.79
N PHE A 146 14.12 2.51 -2.96
CA PHE A 146 12.75 2.04 -3.16
C PHE A 146 11.80 3.23 -3.15
N ALA A 147 10.72 3.17 -3.92
CA ALA A 147 9.58 4.08 -3.79
C ALA A 147 8.32 3.25 -3.60
N ARG A 148 7.38 3.72 -2.77
CA ARG A 148 6.10 3.05 -2.53
C ARG A 148 4.94 4.02 -2.70
N GLN A 149 4.00 3.64 -3.55
CA GLN A 149 2.71 4.29 -3.74
C GLN A 149 1.61 3.30 -3.40
N VAL A 150 0.59 3.78 -2.71
CA VAL A 150 -0.66 3.05 -2.51
C VAL A 150 -1.76 3.79 -3.22
N LYS A 151 -2.33 3.18 -4.24
CA LYS A 151 -3.45 3.72 -5.00
C LYS A 151 -4.73 3.08 -4.51
N LEU A 152 -5.65 3.92 -4.06
CA LEU A 152 -6.96 3.52 -3.60
C LEU A 152 -7.98 3.92 -4.64
N SER A 153 -8.86 2.99 -4.97
CA SER A 153 -9.99 3.26 -5.85
C SER A 153 -11.20 2.44 -5.44
N PHE A 154 -12.39 2.91 -5.76
CA PHE A 154 -13.62 2.21 -5.44
C PHE A 154 -14.24 1.58 -6.69
N ALA A 155 -14.64 0.32 -6.61
CA ALA A 155 -15.33 -0.36 -7.71
C ALA A 155 -16.62 0.39 -8.10
N PRO A 156 -16.97 0.47 -9.40
CA PRO A 156 -18.21 1.08 -9.83
C PRO A 156 -19.41 0.26 -9.34
N ILE A 157 -20.51 0.94 -9.02
CA ILE A 157 -21.79 0.30 -8.69
C ILE A 157 -22.42 -0.20 -10.00
N THR A 158 -22.51 -1.52 -10.18
CA THR A 158 -22.92 -2.14 -11.45
C THR A 158 -24.34 -2.71 -11.45
N ASP A 159 -24.97 -2.87 -10.29
CA ASP A 159 -26.18 -3.66 -10.14
C ASP A 159 -27.47 -2.85 -9.93
N GLY A 160 -27.40 -1.51 -9.83
CA GLY A 160 -28.57 -0.63 -9.73
C GLY A 160 -29.49 -0.90 -8.53
N SER A 161 -29.11 -1.83 -7.66
CA SER A 161 -29.86 -2.30 -6.49
C SER A 161 -29.70 -1.36 -5.28
N CYS A 162 -28.78 -0.41 -5.38
CA CYS A 162 -28.48 0.54 -4.33
C CYS A 162 -28.78 1.97 -4.78
N SER A 163 -29.83 2.54 -4.18
CA SER A 163 -30.09 3.98 -4.20
C SER A 163 -28.99 4.72 -3.42
N ALA A 164 -28.97 6.06 -3.50
CA ALA A 164 -27.97 7.02 -2.99
C ALA A 164 -27.52 6.89 -1.51
N VAL A 165 -27.94 5.83 -0.81
CA VAL A 165 -27.72 5.54 0.61
C VAL A 165 -26.75 4.36 0.82
N CYS A 166 -26.51 3.51 -0.19
CA CYS A 166 -25.52 2.44 -0.04
C CYS A 166 -24.14 2.89 -0.53
N ASN A 167 -23.24 3.21 0.40
CA ASN A 167 -21.83 3.43 0.08
C ASN A 167 -21.04 2.09 0.03
N ASN A 168 -21.68 1.06 -0.55
CA ASN A 168 -21.14 -0.29 -0.69
C ASN A 168 -20.19 -0.42 -1.87
N ARG A 169 -19.05 0.24 -1.84
CA ARG A 169 -18.08 0.07 -2.92
C ARG A 169 -16.92 -0.77 -2.43
N THR A 170 -16.62 -1.84 -3.16
CA THR A 170 -15.39 -2.62 -2.94
C THR A 170 -14.20 -1.67 -3.08
N LEU A 171 -13.37 -1.63 -2.05
CA LEU A 171 -12.12 -0.85 -2.07
C LEU A 171 -11.06 -1.67 -2.81
N ILE A 172 -10.61 -1.16 -3.93
CA ILE A 172 -9.50 -1.70 -4.71
C ILE A 172 -8.23 -1.00 -4.24
N VAL A 173 -7.34 -1.76 -3.61
CA VAL A 173 -6.05 -1.31 -3.11
C VAL A 173 -4.95 -1.82 -4.03
N LYS A 174 -4.19 -0.92 -4.61
CA LYS A 174 -2.98 -1.24 -5.38
C LYS A 174 -1.77 -0.71 -4.64
N SER A 175 -0.94 -1.62 -4.13
CA SER A 175 0.33 -1.29 -3.51
C SER A 175 1.46 -1.53 -4.51
N ILE A 176 2.11 -0.44 -4.91
CA ILE A 176 3.10 -0.42 -5.98
C ILE A 176 4.44 -0.02 -5.37
N VAL A 177 5.44 -0.89 -5.53
CA VAL A 177 6.81 -0.62 -5.08
C VAL A 177 7.76 -0.71 -6.26
N ALA A 178 8.41 0.40 -6.56
CA ALA A 178 9.46 0.49 -7.57
C ALA A 178 10.83 0.56 -6.89
N TRP A 179 11.88 0.14 -7.60
CA TRP A 179 13.25 0.29 -7.10
C TRP A 179 14.23 0.76 -8.15
N ARG A 180 15.26 1.46 -7.68
CA ARG A 180 16.40 1.88 -8.48
C ARG A 180 17.37 0.72 -8.69
N GLY A 181 17.83 0.55 -9.92
CA GLY A 181 18.76 -0.51 -10.31
C GLY A 181 19.47 -0.22 -11.64
N LYS A 182 20.35 -1.13 -12.07
CA LYS A 182 21.22 -0.95 -13.26
C LYS A 182 20.46 -0.60 -14.55
N ASN A 183 19.21 -1.05 -14.68
CA ASN A 183 18.33 -0.80 -15.83
C ASN A 183 17.06 -0.02 -15.45
N CYS A 184 17.05 0.60 -14.26
CA CYS A 184 15.86 1.17 -13.65
C CYS A 184 16.18 2.55 -13.11
N THR A 185 16.18 3.50 -14.05
CA THR A 185 16.56 4.90 -13.86
C THR A 185 15.39 5.77 -13.44
N GLU A 186 14.18 5.47 -13.92
CA GLU A 186 12.92 6.09 -13.52
C GLU A 186 12.33 5.31 -12.34
N PHE A 187 12.20 5.96 -11.17
CA PHE A 187 11.82 5.29 -9.93
C PHE A 187 10.81 6.05 -9.06
N SER A 188 10.69 7.38 -9.17
CA SER A 188 9.95 8.20 -8.20
C SER A 188 9.20 9.40 -8.78
N THR A 189 8.96 9.45 -10.09
CA THR A 189 8.30 10.60 -10.72
C THR A 189 6.89 10.25 -11.17
N GLY A 190 5.89 10.81 -10.49
CA GLY A 190 4.48 10.66 -10.85
C GLY A 190 3.88 9.32 -10.40
N ASP A 191 2.88 8.85 -11.16
CA ASP A 191 2.19 7.58 -10.88
C ASP A 191 3.12 6.38 -11.17
N LEU A 192 3.59 5.71 -10.12
CA LEU A 192 4.42 4.50 -10.20
C LEU A 192 3.76 3.39 -11.01
N GLU A 193 2.43 3.34 -11.09
CA GLU A 193 1.71 2.38 -11.92
C GLU A 193 2.06 2.55 -13.41
N SER A 194 2.26 3.80 -13.84
CA SER A 194 2.53 4.17 -15.23
C SER A 194 3.98 3.90 -15.68
N LEU A 195 4.90 3.64 -14.74
CA LEU A 195 6.30 3.38 -15.06
C LEU A 195 6.45 2.16 -15.98
N SER A 196 7.02 2.33 -17.17
CA SER A 196 7.29 1.24 -18.12
C SER A 196 8.61 0.52 -17.78
N THR A 197 8.70 -0.05 -16.58
CA THR A 197 9.90 -0.74 -16.06
C THR A 197 9.57 -2.12 -15.50
N SER A 198 10.53 -3.04 -15.60
CA SER A 198 10.48 -4.34 -14.92
C SER A 198 10.87 -4.25 -13.44
N CYS A 199 11.41 -3.11 -12.98
CA CYS A 199 11.76 -2.88 -11.57
C CYS A 199 10.59 -2.32 -10.75
N LYS A 200 9.41 -2.93 -10.90
CA LYS A 200 8.27 -2.64 -10.05
C LYS A 200 7.53 -3.92 -9.69
N ILE A 201 7.02 -3.96 -8.46
CA ILE A 201 6.03 -4.94 -8.03
C ILE A 201 4.73 -4.19 -7.80
N LEU A 202 3.64 -4.73 -8.32
CA LEU A 202 2.28 -4.31 -8.03
C LEU A 202 1.58 -5.48 -7.34
N VAL A 203 1.07 -5.24 -6.14
CA VAL A 203 0.15 -6.15 -5.48
C VAL A 203 -1.20 -5.45 -5.41
N GLU A 204 -2.23 -6.14 -5.88
CA GLU A 204 -3.60 -5.64 -5.87
C GLU A 204 -4.44 -6.51 -4.94
N GLU A 205 -5.28 -5.86 -4.16
CA GLU A 205 -6.26 -6.52 -3.34
C GLU A 205 -7.59 -5.78 -3.36
N HIS A 206 -8.66 -6.57 -3.34
CA HIS A 206 -10.03 -6.10 -3.32
C HIS A 206 -10.54 -6.32 -1.90
N LEU A 207 -10.64 -5.23 -1.15
CA LEU A 207 -11.15 -5.23 0.21
C LEU A 207 -12.66 -5.00 0.16
N ALA A 208 -13.39 -6.08 0.40
CA ALA A 208 -14.80 -6.04 0.77
C ALA A 208 -14.94 -5.87 2.31
N ASN A 209 -16.18 -5.71 2.77
CA ASN A 209 -16.51 -5.70 4.19
C ASN A 209 -16.32 -7.11 4.80
N TRP A 210 -15.96 -7.19 6.07
CA TRP A 210 -15.74 -8.45 6.81
C TRP A 210 -17.01 -9.32 6.95
N LYS A 211 -18.20 -8.77 6.69
CA LYS A 211 -19.47 -9.53 6.70
C LYS A 211 -19.73 -10.32 5.40
N ASP A 212 -18.93 -10.10 4.35
CA ASP A 212 -19.06 -10.78 3.05
C ASP A 212 -18.24 -12.08 2.95
N TYR A 213 -17.63 -12.56 4.05
CA TYR A 213 -17.09 -13.93 4.11
C TYR A 213 -18.24 -14.95 4.24
N LYS A 214 -18.88 -15.28 3.13
CA LYS A 214 -19.69 -16.50 2.98
C LYS A 214 -18.96 -17.53 2.13
#